data_AF-A0A1W7CXX4-F1
#
_entry.id   AF-A0A1W7CXX4-F1
#
_cell.length_a   1.000
_cell.length_b   1.000
_cell.length_c   1.000
_cell.angle_alpha   90.00
_cell.angle_beta   90.00
_cell.angle_gamma   90.00
#
_symmetry.space_group_name_H-M   'P 1'
#
loop_
_entity.id
_entity.type
_entity.pdbx_description
1 polymer ?
#
loop_
_entity_poly.entity_id
_entity_poly.type
_entity_poly.pdbx_seq_one_letter_code
_entity_poly.pdbx_strand_id
1 'polypeptide(L)'
;MEMAADLYEPLFPGGSDVEIAQSFERFEQQPTRWCRLRVDGDIILNADAADRGGIDDVNPEAYDVDPADAQDVPGEYEAAVWPGLAVATVPCTVPGPGPGNHHYIENLTLILETEHPGDDDESREALAGVIQPLFAGALEMTPCEEHAAR
;
A
#
# COMPACT_ATOMS: atom_id res chain seq x y z
N MET A 1 8.02 15.44 -1.69
CA MET A 1 8.78 15.34 -2.95
C MET A 1 7.74 14.94 -3.99
N GLU A 2 7.38 15.84 -4.89
CA GLU A 2 6.36 15.58 -5.92
C GLU A 2 6.95 14.58 -6.92
N MET A 3 6.32 13.43 -7.09
CA MET A 3 6.69 12.50 -8.15
C MET A 3 6.30 13.12 -9.50
N ALA A 4 7.25 13.18 -10.43
CA ALA A 4 7.04 13.82 -11.72
C ALA A 4 5.98 13.05 -12.53
N ALA A 5 4.86 13.71 -12.84
CA ALA A 5 3.73 13.17 -13.59
C ALA A 5 4.15 12.54 -14.94
N ASP A 6 5.23 13.06 -15.53
CA ASP A 6 5.82 12.60 -16.80
C ASP A 6 6.22 11.11 -16.80
N LEU A 7 6.42 10.49 -15.62
CA LEU A 7 6.77 9.06 -15.51
C LEU A 7 5.59 8.13 -15.85
N TYR A 8 4.36 8.63 -15.80
CA TYR A 8 3.14 7.83 -15.99
C TYR A 8 2.40 8.14 -17.28
N GLU A 9 2.77 9.23 -17.97
CA GLU A 9 2.17 9.68 -19.24
C GLU A 9 2.10 8.58 -20.33
N PRO A 10 3.08 7.66 -20.48
CA PRO A 10 3.00 6.59 -21.48
C PRO A 10 2.04 5.44 -21.11
N LEU A 11 1.56 5.37 -19.86
CA LEU A 11 0.65 4.32 -19.40
C LEU A 11 -0.82 4.65 -19.68
N PHE A 12 -1.13 5.89 -20.07
CA PHE A 12 -2.48 6.35 -20.34
C PHE A 12 -2.62 6.76 -21.81
N PRO A 13 -3.48 6.11 -22.61
CA PRO A 13 -3.72 6.55 -23.99
C PRO A 13 -4.20 8.01 -23.96
N GLY A 14 -3.57 8.87 -24.77
CA GLY A 14 -3.77 10.32 -24.70
C GLY A 14 -5.24 10.72 -24.68
N GLY A 15 -5.66 11.39 -23.61
CA GLY A 15 -7.05 11.83 -23.41
C GLY A 15 -7.56 11.69 -21.97
N SER A 16 -6.87 10.93 -21.12
CA SER A 16 -7.32 10.72 -19.74
C SER A 16 -6.72 11.71 -18.75
N ASP A 17 -7.56 12.26 -17.87
CA ASP A 17 -7.14 13.12 -16.76
C ASP A 17 -6.69 12.27 -15.57
N VAL A 18 -5.43 12.41 -15.15
CA VAL A 18 -4.85 11.67 -14.03
C VAL A 18 -4.81 12.55 -12.79
N GLU A 19 -5.44 12.11 -11.71
CA GLU A 19 -5.39 12.78 -10.40
C GLU A 19 -4.74 11.88 -9.35
N ILE A 20 -3.76 12.43 -8.61
CA ILE A 20 -3.12 11.74 -7.48
C ILE A 20 -3.45 12.51 -6.20
N ALA A 21 -4.17 11.86 -5.29
CA ALA A 21 -4.45 12.38 -3.96
C ALA A 21 -3.65 11.60 -2.92
N GLN A 22 -2.91 12.29 -2.04
CA GLN A 22 -1.93 11.65 -1.16
C GLN A 22 -1.79 12.40 0.18
N SER A 23 -1.39 11.67 1.24
CA SER A 23 -1.20 12.23 2.59
C SER A 23 0.25 12.57 2.98
N PHE A 24 1.19 12.58 2.04
CA PHE A 24 2.63 12.68 2.33
C PHE A 24 3.10 14.00 2.97
N GLU A 25 2.25 15.02 3.12
CA GLU A 25 2.67 16.37 3.54
C GLU A 25 2.87 16.56 5.05
N ARG A 26 2.52 15.58 5.91
CA ARG A 26 2.58 15.73 7.38
C ARG A 26 3.20 14.55 8.12
N PHE A 27 4.45 14.27 7.78
CA PHE A 27 5.27 13.21 8.37
C PHE A 27 5.28 13.19 9.91
N GLU A 28 5.38 14.36 10.55
CA GLU A 28 5.51 14.49 12.00
C GLU A 28 4.20 14.28 12.78
N GLN A 29 3.04 14.29 12.09
CA GLN A 29 1.72 14.34 12.75
C GLN A 29 0.86 13.12 12.46
N GLN A 30 1.16 12.35 11.43
CA GLN A 30 0.38 11.19 11.03
C GLN A 30 1.37 10.17 10.46
N PRO A 31 1.61 9.01 11.09
CA PRO A 31 2.54 8.01 10.57
C PRO A 31 1.89 7.08 9.54
N THR A 32 0.55 7.04 9.48
CA THR A 32 -0.18 6.36 8.41
C THR A 32 -0.08 7.11 7.09
N ARG A 33 -0.17 6.38 5.98
CA ARG A 33 -0.09 6.93 4.62
C ARG A 33 -1.25 6.39 3.80
N TRP A 34 -1.70 7.21 2.87
CA TRP A 34 -2.61 6.79 1.83
C TRP A 34 -2.29 7.52 0.53
N CYS A 35 -2.51 6.83 -0.58
CA CYS A 35 -2.42 7.35 -1.94
C CYS A 35 -3.62 6.85 -2.74
N ARG A 36 -4.26 7.72 -3.50
CA ARG A 36 -5.36 7.39 -4.40
C ARG A 36 -5.02 7.91 -5.79
N LEU A 37 -4.97 6.98 -6.74
CA LEU A 37 -4.82 7.29 -8.15
C LEU A 37 -6.21 7.27 -8.79
N ARG A 38 -6.54 8.33 -9.51
CA ARG A 38 -7.74 8.40 -10.34
C ARG A 38 -7.39 8.64 -11.79
N VAL A 39 -8.19 8.06 -12.67
CA VAL A 39 -8.14 8.29 -14.11
C VAL A 39 -9.57 8.59 -14.55
N ASP A 40 -9.77 9.74 -15.18
CA ASP A 40 -11.09 10.21 -15.64
C ASP A 40 -12.15 10.30 -14.53
N GLY A 41 -11.70 10.53 -13.29
CA GLY A 41 -12.53 10.63 -12.09
C GLY A 41 -12.77 9.30 -11.35
N ASP A 42 -12.43 8.16 -11.96
CA ASP A 42 -12.58 6.83 -11.37
C ASP A 42 -11.32 6.45 -10.58
N ILE A 43 -11.48 5.80 -9.41
CA ILE A 43 -10.35 5.36 -8.57
C ILE A 43 -9.78 4.07 -9.18
N ILE A 44 -8.55 4.15 -9.69
CA ILE A 44 -7.86 3.01 -10.30
C ILE A 44 -6.94 2.32 -9.30
N LEU A 45 -6.46 3.01 -8.27
CA LEU A 45 -5.68 2.39 -7.21
C LEU A 45 -5.88 3.15 -5.90
N ASN A 46 -6.17 2.42 -4.84
CA ASN A 46 -6.21 2.91 -3.48
C ASN A 46 -5.12 2.19 -2.69
N ALA A 47 -4.21 2.95 -2.08
CA ALA A 47 -3.12 2.45 -1.27
C ALA A 47 -3.26 3.00 0.15
N ASP A 48 -3.22 2.13 1.17
CA ASP A 48 -3.30 2.48 2.59
C ASP A 48 -2.15 1.77 3.33
N ALA A 49 -1.22 2.54 3.90
CA ALA A 49 -0.14 2.02 4.74
C ALA A 49 -0.37 2.43 6.19
N ALA A 50 -0.62 1.46 7.06
CA ALA A 50 -0.96 1.69 8.47
C ALA A 50 -0.59 0.49 9.34
N ASP A 51 -0.78 0.64 10.65
CA ASP A 51 -0.75 -0.50 11.56
C ASP A 51 -2.04 -1.30 11.44
N ARG A 52 -1.93 -2.49 10.85
CA ARG A 52 -3.03 -3.43 10.66
C ARG A 52 -2.70 -4.83 11.19
N GLY A 53 -1.59 -4.98 11.91
CA GLY A 53 -1.05 -6.32 12.20
C GLY A 53 -0.44 -6.98 10.96
N GLY A 54 -0.31 -8.30 10.99
CA GLY A 54 0.22 -9.08 9.87
C GLY A 54 -0.80 -9.32 8.75
N ILE A 55 -0.41 -10.06 7.71
CA ILE A 55 -1.32 -10.43 6.62
C ILE A 55 -2.53 -11.22 7.14
N ASP A 56 -2.32 -12.12 8.10
CA ASP A 56 -3.39 -12.91 8.73
C ASP A 56 -4.42 -12.06 9.50
N ASP A 57 -4.07 -10.82 9.87
CA ASP A 57 -4.97 -9.89 10.56
C ASP A 57 -5.82 -9.07 9.58
N VAL A 58 -5.46 -9.05 8.28
CA VAL A 58 -6.27 -8.42 7.24
C VAL A 58 -7.39 -9.36 6.85
N ASN A 59 -8.65 -8.91 6.98
CA ASN A 59 -9.82 -9.66 6.56
C ASN A 59 -10.13 -9.42 5.06
N PRO A 60 -9.85 -10.36 4.14
CA PRO A 60 -10.09 -10.17 2.72
C PRO A 60 -11.59 -10.03 2.40
N GLU A 61 -12.47 -10.66 3.19
CA GLU A 61 -13.93 -10.55 2.99
C GLU A 61 -14.45 -9.12 3.20
N ALA A 62 -13.71 -8.26 3.92
CA ALA A 62 -14.06 -6.84 4.07
C ALA A 62 -13.84 -6.04 2.78
N TYR A 63 -13.17 -6.63 1.79
CA TYR A 63 -12.88 -6.08 0.47
C TYR A 63 -13.62 -6.86 -0.64
N ASP A 64 -14.65 -7.64 -0.28
CA ASP A 64 -15.44 -8.45 -1.21
C ASP A 64 -14.62 -9.50 -2.01
N VAL A 65 -13.48 -9.96 -1.48
CA VAL A 65 -12.65 -11.02 -2.09
C VAL A 65 -12.68 -12.32 -1.29
N ASP A 66 -12.58 -13.47 -1.96
CA ASP A 66 -12.55 -14.79 -1.31
C ASP A 66 -11.16 -15.04 -0.67
N PRO A 67 -11.07 -15.27 0.65
CA PRO A 67 -9.80 -15.58 1.31
C PRO A 67 -9.05 -16.77 0.69
N ALA A 68 -9.75 -17.73 0.08
CA ALA A 68 -9.15 -18.90 -0.55
C ALA A 68 -8.37 -18.60 -1.84
N ASP A 69 -8.58 -17.43 -2.44
CA ASP A 69 -7.91 -17.03 -3.69
C ASP A 69 -6.54 -16.37 -3.45
N ALA A 70 -6.07 -16.35 -2.19
CA ALA A 70 -4.78 -15.79 -1.82
C ALA A 70 -3.63 -16.49 -2.55
N GLN A 71 -2.70 -15.69 -3.07
CA GLN A 71 -1.44 -16.18 -3.62
C GLN A 71 -0.28 -15.40 -3.02
N ASP A 72 0.78 -16.12 -2.64
CA ASP A 72 2.02 -15.49 -2.18
C ASP A 72 2.66 -14.70 -3.32
N VAL A 73 3.07 -13.46 -3.05
CA VAL A 73 3.82 -12.64 -4.00
C VAL A 73 5.31 -12.76 -3.68
N PRO A 74 6.13 -13.32 -4.59
CA PRO A 74 7.56 -13.45 -4.33
C PRO A 74 8.24 -12.09 -4.25
N GLY A 75 9.09 -11.90 -3.25
CA GLY A 75 9.84 -10.64 -3.08
C GLY A 75 10.59 -10.57 -1.75
N GLU A 76 10.99 -9.35 -1.39
CA GLU A 76 11.73 -9.06 -0.16
C GLU A 76 10.82 -9.08 1.07
N TYR A 77 9.58 -8.63 0.91
CA TYR A 77 8.62 -8.48 1.99
C TYR A 77 7.56 -9.58 1.93
N GLU A 78 7.01 -9.92 3.08
CA GLU A 78 5.86 -10.81 3.15
C GLU A 78 4.67 -10.15 2.46
N ALA A 79 4.12 -10.80 1.44
CA ALA A 79 3.06 -10.23 0.62
C ALA A 79 2.14 -11.31 0.05
N ALA A 80 0.85 -10.99 -0.03
CA ALA A 80 -0.18 -11.82 -0.62
C ALA A 80 -1.04 -10.99 -1.57
N VAL A 81 -1.62 -11.66 -2.56
CA VAL A 81 -2.49 -11.05 -3.57
C VAL A 81 -3.75 -11.88 -3.80
N TRP A 82 -4.85 -11.19 -4.02
CA TRP A 82 -6.16 -11.66 -4.43
C TRP A 82 -6.58 -10.88 -5.69
N PRO A 83 -7.62 -11.31 -6.41
CA PRO A 83 -8.27 -10.44 -7.40
C PRO A 83 -8.63 -9.08 -6.78
N GLY A 84 -8.14 -7.98 -7.35
CA GLY A 84 -8.43 -6.62 -6.88
C GLY A 84 -7.82 -6.19 -5.53
N LEU A 85 -7.08 -7.05 -4.82
CA LEU A 85 -6.47 -6.74 -3.51
C LEU A 85 -5.05 -7.28 -3.39
N ALA A 86 -4.11 -6.48 -2.89
CA ALA A 86 -2.79 -6.95 -2.46
C ALA A 86 -2.43 -6.38 -1.10
N VAL A 87 -1.69 -7.18 -0.33
CA VAL A 87 -1.24 -6.81 1.01
C VAL A 87 0.24 -7.13 1.12
N ALA A 88 1.02 -6.21 1.69
CA ALA A 88 2.40 -6.47 2.10
C ALA A 88 2.62 -5.97 3.53
N THR A 89 3.46 -6.66 4.29
CA THR A 89 3.71 -6.33 5.69
C THR A 89 5.17 -6.53 6.10
N VAL A 90 5.59 -5.76 7.11
CA VAL A 90 6.86 -5.94 7.81
C VAL A 90 6.74 -5.44 9.26
N PRO A 91 7.43 -6.06 10.22
CA PRO A 91 7.64 -5.45 11.53
C PRO A 91 8.28 -4.06 11.38
N CYS A 92 7.61 -3.03 11.88
CA CYS A 92 8.07 -1.65 11.82
C CYS A 92 7.49 -0.90 13.01
N THR A 93 8.37 -0.45 13.91
CA THR A 93 7.97 0.28 15.10
C THR A 93 8.08 1.78 14.86
N VAL A 94 6.98 2.52 15.00
CA VAL A 94 6.97 3.99 14.96
C VAL A 94 6.57 4.53 16.35
N PRO A 95 7.37 5.39 16.99
CA PRO A 95 7.06 5.90 18.32
C PRO A 95 5.85 6.85 18.31
N GLY A 96 5.02 6.76 19.36
CA GLY A 96 3.88 7.66 19.60
C GLY A 96 4.26 8.98 20.30
N PRO A 97 3.38 10.00 20.33
CA PRO A 97 3.62 11.27 20.96
C PRO A 97 3.09 11.19 22.40
N GLY A 98 3.99 10.93 23.35
CA GLY A 98 3.63 10.98 24.76
C GLY A 98 4.61 10.27 25.67
N PRO A 99 4.56 10.54 26.99
CA PRO A 99 5.29 9.77 27.98
C PRO A 99 4.58 8.42 28.19
N GLY A 100 5.22 7.36 27.68
CA GLY A 100 4.73 5.98 27.70
C GLY A 100 5.09 5.35 26.37
N ASN A 101 5.75 4.19 26.36
CA ASN A 101 6.20 3.48 25.16
C ASN A 101 5.02 2.94 24.31
N HIS A 102 4.05 3.78 23.99
CA HIS A 102 2.99 3.46 23.05
C HIS A 102 3.51 3.77 21.66
N HIS A 103 3.60 2.74 20.84
CA HIS A 103 3.96 2.87 19.44
C HIS A 103 2.70 3.21 18.63
N TYR A 104 2.85 4.08 17.63
CA TYR A 104 1.81 4.38 16.66
C TYR A 104 1.62 3.25 15.64
N ILE A 105 2.72 2.58 15.32
CA ILE A 105 2.78 1.45 14.39
C ILE A 105 3.71 0.43 15.03
N GLU A 106 3.31 -0.84 15.08
CA GLU A 106 4.18 -1.98 15.43
C GLU A 106 4.47 -2.87 14.22
N ASN A 107 3.54 -2.94 13.28
CA ASN A 107 3.73 -3.56 11.97
C ASN A 107 3.26 -2.59 10.88
N LEU A 108 4.10 -2.34 9.89
CA LEU A 108 3.68 -1.55 8.73
C LEU A 108 3.04 -2.50 7.73
N THR A 109 1.76 -2.29 7.44
CA THR A 109 1.02 -3.06 6.45
C THR A 109 0.50 -2.11 5.38
N LEU A 110 0.84 -2.41 4.13
CA LEU A 110 0.30 -1.74 2.95
C LEU A 110 -0.78 -2.60 2.33
N ILE A 111 -1.94 -2.00 2.13
CA ILE A 111 -3.06 -2.56 1.41
C ILE A 111 -3.20 -1.79 0.09
N LEU A 112 -3.24 -2.51 -1.02
CA LEU A 112 -3.55 -2.01 -2.34
C LEU A 112 -4.89 -2.58 -2.79
N GLU A 113 -5.79 -1.72 -3.22
CA GLU A 113 -7.12 -2.06 -3.71
C GLU A 113 -7.33 -1.45 -5.09
N THR A 114 -7.89 -2.24 -6.00
CA THR A 114 -8.25 -1.79 -7.35
C THR A 114 -9.46 -2.52 -7.89
N GLU A 115 -10.32 -1.79 -8.61
CA GLU A 115 -11.39 -2.37 -9.44
C GLU A 115 -10.93 -2.60 -10.90
N HIS A 116 -9.65 -2.29 -11.20
CA HIS A 116 -9.10 -2.30 -12.55
C HIS A 116 -7.71 -2.96 -12.64
N PRO A 117 -7.45 -3.78 -13.67
CA PRO A 117 -8.40 -4.26 -14.68
C PRO A 117 -9.52 -5.11 -14.06
N GLY A 118 -10.69 -5.14 -14.69
CA GLY A 118 -11.87 -5.84 -14.15
C GLY A 118 -11.82 -7.37 -14.32
N ASP A 119 -10.72 -7.89 -14.85
CA ASP A 119 -10.45 -9.33 -14.92
C ASP A 119 -9.63 -9.76 -13.69
N ASP A 120 -10.04 -10.85 -13.06
CA ASP A 120 -9.46 -11.31 -11.80
C ASP A 120 -7.98 -11.71 -11.94
N ASP A 121 -7.61 -12.35 -13.05
CA ASP A 121 -6.23 -12.78 -13.28
C ASP A 121 -5.35 -11.59 -13.68
N GLU A 122 -5.85 -10.69 -14.53
CA GLU A 122 -5.12 -9.47 -14.89
C GLU A 122 -4.92 -8.54 -13.69
N SER A 123 -5.92 -8.39 -12.82
CA SER A 123 -5.81 -7.54 -11.62
C SER A 123 -4.80 -8.12 -10.64
N ARG A 124 -4.84 -9.44 -10.44
CA ARG A 124 -3.86 -10.15 -9.61
C ARG A 124 -2.44 -9.97 -10.14
N GLU A 125 -2.22 -10.15 -11.44
CA GLU A 125 -0.90 -9.97 -12.06
C GLU A 125 -0.40 -8.52 -11.92
N ALA A 126 -1.26 -7.55 -12.18
CA ALA A 126 -0.93 -6.12 -12.04
C ALA A 126 -0.54 -5.77 -10.60
N LEU A 127 -1.34 -6.18 -9.61
CA LEU A 127 -1.10 -5.92 -8.20
C LEU A 127 0.16 -6.63 -7.68
N ALA A 128 0.36 -7.91 -8.05
CA ALA A 128 1.58 -8.65 -7.70
C ALA A 128 2.84 -7.98 -8.24
N GLY A 129 2.76 -7.36 -9.42
CA GLY A 129 3.88 -6.63 -10.03
C GLY A 129 4.25 -5.33 -9.31
N VAL A 130 3.32 -4.69 -8.59
CA VAL A 130 3.53 -3.36 -7.99
C VAL A 130 3.62 -3.36 -6.46
N ILE A 131 3.09 -4.38 -5.77
CA ILE A 131 3.01 -4.38 -4.30
C ILE A 131 4.40 -4.29 -3.63
N GLN A 132 5.38 -5.07 -4.09
CA GLN A 132 6.73 -5.07 -3.54
C GLN A 132 7.44 -3.71 -3.68
N PRO A 133 7.54 -3.10 -4.88
CA PRO A 133 8.19 -1.79 -5.02
C PRO A 133 7.41 -0.65 -4.36
N LEU A 134 6.08 -0.70 -4.33
CA LEU A 134 5.28 0.31 -3.60
C LEU A 134 5.48 0.19 -2.09
N PHE A 135 5.58 -1.03 -1.58
CA PHE A 135 5.85 -1.25 -0.17
C PHE A 135 7.24 -0.79 0.24
N ALA A 136 8.26 -1.05 -0.58
CA ALA A 136 9.61 -0.51 -0.36
C ALA A 136 9.59 1.02 -0.21
N GLY A 137 8.91 1.72 -1.13
CA GLY A 137 8.77 3.18 -1.06
C GLY A 137 7.99 3.64 0.18
N ALA A 138 6.91 2.93 0.54
CA ALA A 138 6.16 3.23 1.77
C ALA A 138 7.02 3.06 3.02
N LEU A 139 7.84 2.00 3.08
CA LEU A 139 8.75 1.72 4.18
C LEU A 139 9.86 2.78 4.29
N GLU A 140 10.50 3.16 3.17
CA GLU A 140 11.50 4.25 3.15
C GLU A 140 10.95 5.58 3.66
N MET A 141 9.66 5.83 3.43
CA MET A 141 8.93 7.02 3.90
C MET A 141 8.32 6.86 5.30
N THR A 142 8.53 5.73 5.96
CA THR A 142 8.03 5.47 7.31
C THR A 142 9.19 5.56 8.29
N PRO A 143 9.10 6.35 9.38
CA PRO A 143 10.15 6.47 10.38
C PRO A 143 10.17 5.23 11.29
N CYS A 144 10.35 4.05 10.70
CA CYS A 144 10.54 2.83 11.46
C CYS A 144 11.83 2.98 12.28
N GLU A 145 11.75 2.73 13.58
CA GLU A 145 12.94 2.48 14.37
C GLU A 145 13.63 1.26 13.74
N GLU A 146 14.83 1.44 13.19
CA GLU A 146 15.71 0.30 12.93
C GLU A 146 15.76 -0.47 14.23
N HIS A 147 15.44 -1.76 14.22
CA HIS A 147 15.63 -2.60 15.39
C HIS A 147 17.05 -2.32 15.89
N ALA A 148 17.17 -1.54 16.96
CA ALA A 148 18.39 -1.45 17.72
C ALA A 148 18.63 -2.89 18.13
N ALA A 149 19.55 -3.53 17.40
CA ALA A 149 19.95 -4.89 17.67
C ALA A 149 20.25 -4.94 19.16
N ARG A 150 19.55 -5.86 19.83
CA ARG A 150 19.74 -6.34 21.20
C ARG A 150 20.99 -5.84 21.92
#